data_AF-A0A3L8C4I4-F1
#
_entry.id   AF-A0A3L8C4I4-F1
#
_cell.length_a   1.000
_cell.length_b   1.000
_cell.length_c   1.000
_cell.angle_alpha   90.00
_cell.angle_beta   90.00
_cell.angle_gamma   90.00
#
_symmetry.space_group_name_H-M   'P 1'
#
loop_
_entity.id
_entity.type
_entity.pdbx_description
1 polymer ?
#
loop_
_entity_poly.entity_id
_entity_poly.type
_entity_poly.pdbx_seq_one_letter_code
_entity_poly.pdbx_strand_id
1 'polypeptide(L)'
;DDVKTENQLNQIFELLITAHYRTRPSDLRSMLDGSNVRLFTLTQGDRVNAVAMVAVEGQLEGELAQAIVQGRRRPHGQLLPQTIAVHLGLATVLAQLHWRIVRIAVQPDVQSRGLGSELLRRLVATATEQKVDTIGSVFSGNQAVLAFWQRNHFAPARVGYTREATTGDHSLLVMRGLSSEGTEITRAARTRFAEDFPLLLLDSHRQLAVDLVLTILDSIETRVEYYERDQGDLQRYLSRSTTFENVAPAIWRMLWGRFIKERHWHSADDCRRRLVVMKVLQNHPWEICIDGLGLTGIKQARSLLRQSIAEWTQ
;
A
#
# COMPACT_ATOMS: atom_id res chain seq x y z
N ASP A 1 -31.91 0.51 2.29
CA ASP A 1 -32.80 1.49 1.65
C ASP A 1 -33.42 2.38 2.69
N ASP A 2 -32.74 3.48 2.97
CA ASP A 2 -33.26 4.59 3.77
C ASP A 2 -33.28 5.78 2.81
N VAL A 3 -34.45 6.38 2.58
CA VAL A 3 -34.61 7.46 1.60
C VAL A 3 -33.84 8.67 2.14
N LYS A 4 -32.68 8.98 1.53
CA LYS A 4 -31.86 10.12 1.94
C LYS A 4 -32.54 11.43 1.57
N THR A 5 -32.46 12.40 2.46
CA THR A 5 -32.93 13.76 2.17
C THR A 5 -32.03 14.43 1.13
N GLU A 6 -32.56 15.40 0.38
CA GLU A 6 -31.78 16.18 -0.60
C GLU A 6 -30.54 16.83 0.06
N ASN A 7 -30.70 17.31 1.30
CA ASN A 7 -29.61 17.84 2.11
C ASN A 7 -28.50 16.80 2.35
N GLN A 8 -28.85 15.57 2.73
CA GLN A 8 -27.85 14.51 2.93
C GLN A 8 -27.14 14.12 1.63
N LEU A 9 -27.85 14.13 0.49
CA LEU A 9 -27.24 13.86 -0.82
C LEU A 9 -26.23 14.95 -1.20
N ASN A 10 -26.56 16.22 -0.95
CA ASN A 10 -25.65 17.34 -1.19
C ASN A 10 -24.39 17.21 -0.31
N GLN A 11 -24.54 16.94 0.99
CA GLN A 11 -23.40 16.73 1.89
C GLN A 11 -22.52 15.55 1.45
N ILE A 12 -23.12 14.44 0.99
CA ILE A 12 -22.38 13.30 0.43
C ILE A 12 -21.55 13.72 -0.78
N PHE A 13 -22.18 14.44 -1.72
CA PHE A 13 -21.54 14.86 -2.96
C PHE A 13 -20.37 15.82 -2.69
N GLU A 14 -20.58 16.81 -1.82
CA GLU A 14 -19.54 17.74 -1.37
C GLU A 14 -18.36 17.00 -0.72
N LEU A 15 -18.65 16.05 0.16
CA LEU A 15 -17.61 15.28 0.85
C LEU A 15 -16.81 14.39 -0.12
N LEU A 16 -17.46 13.81 -1.12
CA LEU A 16 -16.80 13.00 -2.16
C LEU A 16 -15.98 13.82 -3.17
N ILE A 17 -16.34 15.09 -3.40
CA ILE A 17 -15.57 16.03 -4.22
C ILE A 17 -14.35 16.53 -3.46
N THR A 18 -14.55 17.02 -2.23
CA THR A 18 -13.47 17.62 -1.42
C THR A 18 -12.37 16.63 -1.07
N ALA A 19 -12.69 15.34 -0.93
CA ALA A 19 -11.70 14.29 -0.71
C ALA A 19 -10.81 14.00 -1.93
N HIS A 20 -11.17 14.45 -3.14
CA HIS A 20 -10.38 14.27 -4.35
C HIS A 20 -10.54 15.46 -5.31
N TYR A 21 -9.60 16.40 -5.23
CA TYR A 21 -9.53 17.64 -6.04
C TYR A 21 -9.58 17.46 -7.58
N ARG A 22 -9.53 16.23 -8.08
CA ARG A 22 -9.33 15.89 -9.49
C ARG A 22 -10.56 15.37 -10.20
N THR A 23 -11.61 15.05 -9.47
CA THR A 23 -12.81 14.43 -10.08
C THR A 23 -13.75 15.53 -10.45
N ARG A 24 -14.08 15.64 -11.73
CA ARG A 24 -15.09 16.61 -12.13
C ARG A 24 -16.42 16.18 -11.51
N PRO A 25 -17.28 17.12 -11.10
CA PRO A 25 -18.62 16.80 -10.61
C PRO A 25 -19.40 15.87 -11.56
N SER A 26 -19.19 16.02 -12.88
CA SER A 26 -19.76 15.13 -13.92
C SER A 26 -19.31 13.68 -13.77
N ASP A 27 -18.02 13.45 -13.52
CA ASP A 27 -17.46 12.10 -13.41
C ASP A 27 -18.00 11.41 -12.16
N LEU A 28 -18.14 12.17 -11.06
CA LEU A 28 -18.73 11.64 -9.83
C LEU A 28 -20.20 11.25 -10.05
N ARG A 29 -20.99 12.05 -10.77
CA ARG A 29 -22.38 11.70 -11.11
C ARG A 29 -22.44 10.41 -11.92
N SER A 30 -21.67 10.31 -12.99
CA SER A 30 -21.62 9.09 -13.81
C SER A 30 -21.17 7.86 -13.02
N MET A 31 -20.29 8.02 -12.02
CA MET A 31 -19.92 6.94 -11.11
C MET A 31 -21.06 6.54 -10.19
N LEU A 32 -21.81 7.50 -9.64
CA LEU A 32 -22.96 7.24 -8.78
C LEU A 32 -24.14 6.62 -9.53
N ASP A 33 -24.28 6.90 -10.82
CA ASP A 33 -25.30 6.30 -11.70
C ASP A 33 -24.97 4.85 -12.08
N GLY A 34 -23.76 4.38 -11.79
CA GLY A 34 -23.35 3.00 -12.05
C GLY A 34 -24.14 2.01 -11.19
N SER A 35 -24.79 1.02 -11.80
CA SER A 35 -25.61 0.01 -11.11
C SER A 35 -24.82 -0.85 -10.12
N ASN A 36 -23.50 -0.89 -10.24
CA ASN A 36 -22.61 -1.60 -9.34
C ASN A 36 -22.03 -0.72 -8.22
N VAL A 37 -22.45 0.53 -8.09
CA VAL A 37 -21.95 1.45 -7.05
C VAL A 37 -22.92 1.53 -5.88
N ARG A 38 -22.36 1.54 -4.67
CA ARG A 38 -23.08 1.62 -3.40
C ARG A 38 -22.48 2.70 -2.52
N LEU A 39 -23.34 3.42 -1.81
CA LEU A 39 -22.95 4.46 -0.86
C LEU A 39 -23.23 4.03 0.57
N PHE A 40 -22.20 4.10 1.40
CA PHE A 40 -22.27 3.88 2.84
C PHE A 40 -21.99 5.20 3.56
N THR A 41 -22.80 5.54 4.55
CA THR A 41 -22.66 6.80 5.29
C THR A 41 -22.73 6.59 6.78
N LEU A 42 -21.91 7.32 7.53
CA LEU A 42 -22.14 7.53 8.96
C LEU A 42 -22.85 8.86 9.14
N THR A 43 -24.05 8.82 9.69
CA THR A 43 -24.89 10.00 9.94
C THR A 43 -25.13 10.20 11.42
N GLN A 44 -25.38 11.45 11.81
CA GLN A 44 -25.87 11.84 13.11
C GLN A 44 -27.00 12.85 12.89
N GLY A 45 -28.26 12.39 12.97
CA GLY A 45 -29.40 13.15 12.46
C GLY A 45 -29.24 13.42 10.96
N ASP A 46 -29.43 14.68 10.54
CA ASP A 46 -29.28 15.11 9.14
C ASP A 46 -27.84 15.34 8.69
N ARG A 47 -26.87 15.24 9.60
CA ARG A 47 -25.46 15.48 9.29
C ARG A 47 -24.76 14.20 8.83
N VAL A 48 -24.11 14.25 7.67
CA VAL A 48 -23.26 13.19 7.13
C VAL A 48 -21.82 13.41 7.60
N ASN A 49 -21.34 12.58 8.52
CA ASN A 49 -20.01 12.69 9.11
C ASN A 49 -18.93 11.96 8.30
N ALA A 50 -19.29 10.86 7.64
CA ALA A 50 -18.40 10.11 6.78
C ALA A 50 -19.17 9.42 5.65
N VAL A 51 -18.50 9.22 4.52
CA VAL A 51 -19.04 8.52 3.36
C VAL A 51 -18.01 7.59 2.75
N ALA A 52 -18.45 6.44 2.26
CA ALA A 52 -17.68 5.54 1.42
C ALA A 52 -18.48 5.21 0.16
N MET A 53 -17.81 5.31 -0.98
CA MET A 53 -18.30 4.89 -2.28
C MET A 53 -17.64 3.58 -2.66
N VAL A 54 -18.44 2.54 -2.86
CA VAL A 54 -17.99 1.17 -3.08
C VAL A 54 -18.47 0.69 -4.44
N ALA A 55 -17.59 0.14 -5.25
CA ALA A 55 -17.95 -0.58 -6.46
C ALA A 55 -17.99 -2.09 -6.16
N VAL A 56 -19.06 -2.75 -6.58
CA VAL A 56 -19.20 -4.21 -6.59
C VAL A 56 -18.60 -4.71 -7.90
N GLU A 57 -17.64 -5.62 -7.80
CA GLU A 57 -16.82 -6.11 -8.92
C GLU A 57 -16.69 -7.64 -8.83
N GLY A 58 -16.22 -8.27 -9.92
CA GLY A 58 -16.00 -9.71 -10.02
C GLY A 58 -17.17 -10.48 -10.62
N GLN A 59 -17.27 -11.76 -10.25
CA GLN A 59 -18.21 -12.75 -10.83
C GLN A 59 -18.13 -12.82 -12.36
N LEU A 60 -16.90 -12.75 -12.88
CA LEU A 60 -16.57 -12.80 -14.29
C LEU A 60 -16.14 -14.22 -14.65
N GLU A 61 -16.83 -14.81 -15.64
CA GLU A 61 -16.59 -16.18 -16.07
C GLU A 61 -16.47 -16.29 -17.61
N GLY A 62 -16.11 -17.48 -18.08
CA GLY A 62 -16.07 -17.82 -19.50
C GLY A 62 -15.06 -17.01 -20.33
N GLU A 63 -15.45 -16.68 -21.56
CA GLU A 63 -14.59 -16.00 -22.53
C GLU A 63 -14.09 -14.64 -22.04
N LEU A 64 -14.92 -13.91 -21.28
CA LEU A 64 -14.53 -12.60 -20.76
C LEU A 64 -13.38 -12.71 -19.77
N ALA A 65 -13.45 -13.66 -18.83
CA ALA A 65 -12.38 -13.89 -17.86
C ALA A 65 -11.07 -14.28 -18.56
N GLN A 66 -11.14 -15.18 -19.54
CA GLN A 66 -9.97 -15.58 -20.35
C GLN A 66 -9.36 -14.40 -21.10
N ALA A 67 -10.20 -13.57 -21.74
CA ALA A 67 -9.73 -12.40 -22.48
C ALA A 67 -9.09 -11.34 -21.57
N ILE A 68 -9.55 -11.21 -20.32
CA ILE A 68 -8.93 -10.34 -19.31
C ILE A 68 -7.54 -10.86 -18.94
N VAL A 69 -7.42 -12.15 -18.58
CA VAL A 69 -6.14 -12.77 -18.21
C VAL A 69 -5.11 -12.63 -19.34
N GLN A 70 -5.54 -12.75 -20.59
CA GLN A 70 -4.71 -12.57 -21.77
C GLN A 70 -4.40 -11.09 -22.10
N GLY A 71 -4.93 -10.14 -21.34
CA GLY A 71 -4.75 -8.70 -21.54
C GLY A 71 -5.49 -8.13 -22.77
N ARG A 72 -6.39 -8.90 -23.40
CA ARG A 72 -7.13 -8.52 -24.62
C ARG A 72 -8.33 -7.62 -24.33
N ARG A 73 -8.94 -7.76 -23.14
CA ARG A 73 -10.11 -7.00 -22.72
C ARG A 73 -9.86 -6.34 -21.37
N ARG A 74 -10.37 -5.12 -21.20
CA ARG A 74 -10.33 -4.37 -19.94
C ARG A 74 -11.69 -3.74 -19.64
N PRO A 75 -12.69 -4.51 -19.20
CA PRO A 75 -14.02 -3.98 -18.95
C PRO A 75 -14.01 -2.90 -17.86
N HIS A 76 -14.87 -1.89 -18.04
CA HIS A 76 -15.06 -0.84 -17.04
C HIS A 76 -15.69 -1.41 -15.76
N GLY A 77 -15.38 -0.79 -14.61
CA GLY A 77 -15.97 -1.17 -13.32
C GLY A 77 -15.44 -2.48 -12.72
N GLN A 78 -14.30 -2.98 -13.19
CA GLN A 78 -13.73 -4.28 -12.76
C GLN A 78 -12.27 -4.14 -12.33
N LEU A 79 -11.88 -2.99 -11.76
CA LEU A 79 -10.47 -2.62 -11.58
C LEU A 79 -9.73 -3.54 -10.60
N LEU A 80 -10.34 -3.88 -9.46
CA LEU A 80 -9.73 -4.71 -8.43
C LEU A 80 -9.44 -6.13 -8.94
N PRO A 81 -10.42 -6.90 -9.45
CA PRO A 81 -10.15 -8.26 -9.92
C PRO A 81 -9.26 -8.28 -11.17
N GLN A 82 -9.36 -7.30 -12.08
CA GLN A 82 -8.43 -7.19 -13.22
C GLN A 82 -7.00 -6.94 -12.77
N THR A 83 -6.79 -6.07 -11.78
CA THR A 83 -5.44 -5.76 -11.26
C THR A 83 -4.82 -7.01 -10.66
N ILE A 84 -5.57 -7.75 -9.83
CA ILE A 84 -5.09 -8.96 -9.18
C ILE A 84 -4.84 -10.08 -10.22
N ALA A 85 -5.77 -10.29 -11.15
CA ALA A 85 -5.64 -11.33 -12.17
C ALA A 85 -4.46 -11.08 -13.11
N VAL A 86 -4.35 -9.88 -13.68
CA VAL A 86 -3.37 -9.57 -14.73
C VAL A 86 -2.00 -9.24 -14.14
N HIS A 87 -1.94 -8.44 -13.08
CA HIS A 87 -0.66 -7.98 -12.55
C HIS A 87 -0.06 -8.89 -11.49
N LEU A 88 -0.88 -9.66 -10.77
CA LEU A 88 -0.40 -10.63 -9.78
C LEU A 88 -0.51 -12.08 -10.25
N GLY A 89 -1.09 -12.32 -11.45
CA GLY A 89 -1.23 -13.66 -12.02
C GLY A 89 -2.24 -14.55 -11.29
N LEU A 90 -3.14 -13.97 -10.49
CA LEU A 90 -4.09 -14.70 -9.65
C LEU A 90 -5.47 -14.71 -10.31
N ALA A 91 -5.63 -15.50 -11.38
CA ALA A 91 -6.82 -15.49 -12.23
C ALA A 91 -8.12 -15.91 -11.53
N THR A 92 -8.04 -16.73 -10.47
CA THR A 92 -9.20 -17.20 -9.69
C THR A 92 -9.99 -16.06 -9.04
N VAL A 93 -9.37 -14.90 -8.86
CA VAL A 93 -10.03 -13.69 -8.37
C VAL A 93 -11.18 -13.24 -9.27
N LEU A 94 -11.17 -13.55 -10.57
CA LEU A 94 -12.18 -13.03 -11.51
C LEU A 94 -13.58 -13.58 -11.22
N ALA A 95 -13.68 -14.83 -10.77
CA ALA A 95 -14.96 -15.49 -10.47
C ALA A 95 -15.53 -15.11 -9.10
N GLN A 96 -14.72 -14.52 -8.22
CA GLN A 96 -15.10 -14.13 -6.86
C GLN A 96 -15.86 -12.80 -6.83
N LEU A 97 -16.60 -12.54 -5.75
CA LEU A 97 -17.30 -11.28 -5.52
C LEU A 97 -16.41 -10.32 -4.72
N HIS A 98 -16.22 -9.10 -5.21
CA HIS A 98 -15.35 -8.10 -4.60
C HIS A 98 -16.05 -6.79 -4.33
N TRP A 99 -15.65 -6.14 -3.24
CA TRP A 99 -15.96 -4.73 -3.02
C TRP A 99 -14.69 -3.90 -3.14
N ARG A 100 -14.67 -2.97 -4.09
CA ARG A 100 -13.63 -1.96 -4.18
C ARG A 100 -14.12 -0.67 -3.56
N ILE A 101 -13.49 -0.26 -2.46
CA ILE A 101 -13.70 1.08 -1.90
C ILE A 101 -13.03 2.07 -2.84
N VAL A 102 -13.86 2.77 -3.61
CA VAL A 102 -13.44 3.75 -4.60
C VAL A 102 -13.05 5.05 -3.91
N ARG A 103 -13.82 5.45 -2.90
CA ARG A 103 -13.54 6.60 -2.04
C ARG A 103 -14.02 6.34 -0.63
N ILE A 104 -13.29 6.91 0.32
CA ILE A 104 -13.73 7.07 1.69
C ILE A 104 -13.32 8.46 2.15
N ALA A 105 -14.24 9.16 2.79
CA ALA A 105 -14.06 10.55 3.20
C ALA A 105 -14.76 10.79 4.54
N VAL A 106 -14.14 11.62 5.37
CA VAL A 106 -14.64 12.03 6.68
C VAL A 106 -14.62 13.55 6.72
N GLN A 107 -15.68 14.15 7.26
CA GLN A 107 -15.80 15.60 7.40
C GLN A 107 -14.56 16.19 8.09
N PRO A 108 -13.94 17.26 7.56
CA PRO A 108 -12.65 17.77 8.05
C PRO A 108 -12.60 18.08 9.55
N ASP A 109 -13.68 18.62 10.12
CA ASP A 109 -13.78 19.03 11.53
C ASP A 109 -13.86 17.84 12.51
N VAL A 110 -14.14 16.63 12.01
CA VAL A 110 -14.22 15.39 12.79
C VAL A 110 -13.24 14.31 12.30
N GLN A 111 -12.28 14.67 11.46
CA GLN A 111 -11.16 13.79 11.10
C GLN A 111 -10.32 13.41 12.33
N SER A 112 -9.59 12.30 12.21
CA SER A 112 -8.74 11.76 13.28
C SER A 112 -9.47 11.36 14.59
N ARG A 113 -10.81 11.35 14.59
CA ARG A 113 -11.64 10.85 15.71
C ARG A 113 -12.10 9.40 15.57
N GLY A 114 -11.50 8.64 14.65
CA GLY A 114 -11.82 7.23 14.42
C GLY A 114 -13.04 6.96 13.53
N LEU A 115 -13.77 7.99 13.03
CA LEU A 115 -14.97 7.81 12.21
C LEU A 115 -14.72 7.08 10.88
N GLY A 116 -13.57 7.30 10.24
CA GLY A 116 -13.21 6.55 9.03
C GLY A 116 -13.01 5.06 9.32
N SER A 117 -12.39 4.73 10.45
CA SER A 117 -12.22 3.35 10.91
C SER A 117 -13.54 2.71 11.32
N GLU A 118 -14.43 3.47 11.97
CA GLU A 118 -15.80 3.03 12.28
C GLU A 118 -16.56 2.65 11.00
N LEU A 119 -16.52 3.53 9.99
CA LEU A 119 -17.17 3.29 8.71
C LEU A 119 -16.61 2.04 8.03
N LEU A 120 -15.28 1.90 7.97
CA LEU A 120 -14.65 0.70 7.40
C LEU A 120 -15.05 -0.58 8.13
N ARG A 121 -15.10 -0.56 9.46
CA ARG A 121 -15.47 -1.75 10.24
C ARG A 121 -16.89 -2.21 9.95
N ARG A 122 -17.85 -1.27 9.88
CA ARG A 122 -19.24 -1.58 9.52
C ARG A 122 -19.35 -2.07 8.09
N LEU A 123 -18.63 -1.42 7.18
CA LEU A 123 -18.60 -1.79 5.76
C LEU A 123 -18.03 -3.20 5.57
N VAL A 124 -16.96 -3.57 6.29
CA VAL A 124 -16.43 -4.93 6.31
C VAL A 124 -17.45 -5.93 6.85
N ALA A 125 -18.14 -5.62 7.95
CA ALA A 125 -19.18 -6.49 8.50
C ALA A 125 -20.32 -6.74 7.49
N THR A 126 -20.83 -5.68 6.86
CA THR A 126 -21.86 -5.79 5.81
C THR A 126 -21.35 -6.56 4.59
N ALA A 127 -20.09 -6.35 4.17
CA ALA A 127 -19.51 -7.11 3.06
C ALA A 127 -19.44 -8.61 3.37
N THR A 128 -19.05 -8.97 4.60
CA THR A 128 -19.05 -10.36 5.08
C THR A 128 -20.45 -10.97 5.07
N GLU A 129 -21.46 -10.25 5.58
CA GLU A 129 -22.87 -10.69 5.53
C GLU A 129 -23.36 -10.93 4.10
N GLN A 130 -22.87 -10.12 3.15
CA GLN A 130 -23.19 -10.24 1.73
C GLN A 130 -22.30 -11.24 0.97
N LYS A 131 -21.53 -12.06 1.68
CA LYS A 131 -20.66 -13.11 1.09
C LYS A 131 -19.67 -12.55 0.07
N VAL A 132 -19.18 -11.34 0.31
CA VAL A 132 -18.07 -10.76 -0.46
C VAL A 132 -16.81 -11.54 -0.11
N ASP A 133 -16.04 -11.94 -1.11
CA ASP A 133 -14.80 -12.69 -0.91
C ASP A 133 -13.68 -11.78 -0.46
N THR A 134 -13.50 -10.65 -1.14
CA THR A 134 -12.42 -9.71 -0.87
C THR A 134 -12.91 -8.27 -0.92
N ILE A 135 -12.39 -7.45 -0.01
CA ILE A 135 -12.55 -6.01 -0.04
C ILE A 135 -11.19 -5.33 -0.22
N GLY A 136 -11.12 -4.28 -1.05
CA GLY A 136 -9.86 -3.60 -1.30
C GLY A 136 -10.03 -2.17 -1.80
N SER A 137 -8.90 -1.51 -2.02
CA SER A 137 -8.86 -0.16 -2.61
C SER A 137 -7.59 0.02 -3.43
N VAL A 138 -7.67 0.86 -4.45
CA VAL A 138 -6.53 1.30 -5.26
C VAL A 138 -6.49 2.82 -5.20
N PHE A 139 -5.40 3.38 -4.70
CA PHE A 139 -5.24 4.82 -4.46
C PHE A 139 -3.80 5.26 -4.75
N SER A 140 -3.57 6.57 -4.91
CA SER A 140 -2.21 7.11 -5.09
C SER A 140 -1.40 6.95 -3.79
N GLY A 141 -0.18 6.43 -3.88
CA GLY A 141 0.65 5.95 -2.78
C GLY A 141 1.08 7.03 -1.79
N ASN A 142 0.18 7.41 -0.90
CA ASN A 142 0.42 8.33 0.20
C ASN A 142 0.61 7.57 1.52
N GLN A 143 1.64 7.96 2.29
CA GLN A 143 1.98 7.33 3.57
C GLN A 143 0.82 7.34 4.58
N ALA A 144 0.20 8.50 4.81
CA ALA A 144 -0.86 8.65 5.80
C ALA A 144 -2.11 7.83 5.43
N VAL A 145 -2.42 7.75 4.13
CA VAL A 145 -3.50 6.93 3.61
C VAL A 145 -3.19 5.44 3.79
N LEU A 146 -1.98 4.98 3.45
CA LEU A 146 -1.58 3.59 3.69
C LEU A 146 -1.65 3.22 5.18
N ALA A 147 -1.14 4.08 6.06
CA ALA A 147 -1.21 3.86 7.51
C ALA A 147 -2.66 3.74 8.00
N PHE A 148 -3.59 4.51 7.43
CA PHE A 148 -5.03 4.35 7.70
C PHE A 148 -5.53 2.95 7.28
N TRP A 149 -5.18 2.48 6.08
CA TRP A 149 -5.59 1.15 5.62
C TRP A 149 -5.01 0.02 6.47
N GLN A 150 -3.72 0.08 6.82
CA GLN A 150 -3.06 -0.92 7.65
C GLN A 150 -3.66 -1.00 9.06
N ARG A 151 -3.95 0.15 9.69
CA ARG A 151 -4.65 0.19 11.00
C ARG A 151 -6.04 -0.45 10.96
N ASN A 152 -6.66 -0.53 9.77
CA ASN A 152 -7.95 -1.18 9.56
C ASN A 152 -7.82 -2.60 8.97
N HIS A 153 -6.63 -3.21 9.10
CA HIS A 153 -6.32 -4.58 8.68
C HIS A 153 -6.41 -4.83 7.16
N PHE A 154 -6.13 -3.82 6.35
CA PHE A 154 -5.88 -3.99 4.92
C PHE A 154 -4.38 -4.09 4.69
N ALA A 155 -3.96 -5.10 3.92
CA ALA A 155 -2.56 -5.32 3.61
C ALA A 155 -2.22 -4.77 2.23
N PRO A 156 -1.04 -4.15 2.04
CA PRO A 156 -0.54 -3.82 0.71
C PRO A 156 -0.31 -5.10 -0.10
N ALA A 157 -0.74 -5.07 -1.36
CA ALA A 157 -0.62 -6.20 -2.29
C ALA A 157 0.13 -5.83 -3.58
N ARG A 158 0.18 -4.53 -3.94
CA ARG A 158 0.88 -4.08 -5.14
C ARG A 158 1.16 -2.59 -5.11
N VAL A 159 2.37 -2.20 -5.52
CA VAL A 159 2.69 -0.83 -5.96
C VAL A 159 2.76 -0.83 -7.49
N GLY A 160 2.10 0.13 -8.15
CA GLY A 160 2.14 0.32 -9.60
C GLY A 160 3.54 0.69 -10.08
N TYR A 161 3.83 0.46 -11.36
CA TYR A 161 5.16 0.75 -11.94
C TYR A 161 5.26 2.16 -12.54
N THR A 162 4.15 2.70 -13.03
CA THR A 162 4.12 4.01 -13.65
C THR A 162 3.68 5.03 -12.62
N ARG A 163 4.42 6.13 -12.54
CA ARG A 163 3.98 7.31 -11.82
C ARG A 163 2.75 7.89 -12.51
N GLU A 164 1.73 8.22 -11.76
CA GLU A 164 0.62 8.99 -12.30
C GLU A 164 1.16 10.35 -12.78
N ALA A 165 0.84 10.73 -14.03
CA ALA A 165 1.35 11.95 -14.69
C ALA A 165 1.07 13.27 -13.95
N THR A 166 0.26 13.20 -12.91
CA THR A 166 -0.43 14.31 -12.27
C THR A 166 -0.12 14.46 -10.79
N THR A 167 0.11 13.36 -10.08
CA THR A 167 0.60 13.40 -8.69
C THR A 167 2.09 13.10 -8.63
N GLY A 168 2.64 12.45 -9.65
CA GLY A 168 3.97 11.86 -9.59
C GLY A 168 4.04 10.61 -8.71
N ASP A 169 2.93 10.22 -8.06
CA ASP A 169 2.88 9.08 -7.14
C ASP A 169 2.60 7.77 -7.89
N HIS A 170 2.97 6.65 -7.27
CA HIS A 170 2.62 5.32 -7.76
C HIS A 170 1.26 4.90 -7.20
N SER A 171 0.48 4.14 -7.98
CA SER A 171 -0.73 3.53 -7.42
C SER A 171 -0.39 2.46 -6.39
N LEU A 172 -1.23 2.31 -5.39
CA LEU A 172 -1.10 1.33 -4.32
C LEU A 172 -2.41 0.56 -4.18
N LEU A 173 -2.31 -0.77 -4.27
CA LEU A 173 -3.41 -1.70 -4.00
C LEU A 173 -3.28 -2.21 -2.57
N VAL A 174 -4.36 -2.09 -1.81
CA VAL A 174 -4.54 -2.76 -0.52
C VAL A 174 -5.78 -3.66 -0.57
N MET A 175 -5.75 -4.76 0.17
CA MET A 175 -6.84 -5.73 0.19
C MET A 175 -6.96 -6.47 1.53
N ARG A 176 -8.14 -7.03 1.77
CA ARG A 176 -8.48 -7.87 2.90
C ARG A 176 -9.43 -8.98 2.45
N GLY A 177 -9.07 -10.22 2.73
CA GLY A 177 -9.94 -11.39 2.54
C GLY A 177 -11.02 -11.44 3.60
N LEU A 178 -12.24 -11.76 3.17
CA LEU A 178 -13.44 -11.86 4.00
C LEU A 178 -14.05 -13.27 3.98
N SER A 179 -13.83 -14.04 2.91
CA SER A 179 -14.13 -15.47 2.80
C SER A 179 -12.85 -16.32 2.91
N SER A 180 -13.00 -17.65 2.92
CA SER A 180 -11.88 -18.59 2.79
C SER A 180 -11.08 -18.32 1.52
N GLU A 181 -11.76 -18.21 0.39
CA GLU A 181 -11.19 -18.04 -0.93
C GLU A 181 -10.53 -16.66 -1.07
N GLY A 182 -11.16 -15.61 -0.53
CA GLY A 182 -10.57 -14.27 -0.50
C GLY A 182 -9.37 -14.16 0.45
N THR A 183 -9.37 -14.92 1.55
CA THR A 183 -8.21 -15.02 2.44
C THR A 183 -7.02 -15.68 1.73
N GLU A 184 -7.27 -16.74 0.97
CA GLU A 184 -6.24 -17.44 0.20
C GLU A 184 -5.64 -16.56 -0.90
N ILE A 185 -6.47 -15.81 -1.64
CA ILE A 185 -5.98 -14.85 -2.64
C ILE A 185 -5.21 -13.70 -1.98
N THR A 186 -5.71 -13.16 -0.87
CA THR A 186 -5.02 -12.10 -0.12
C THR A 186 -3.66 -12.60 0.37
N ARG A 187 -3.59 -13.83 0.88
CA ARG A 187 -2.36 -14.47 1.33
C ARG A 187 -1.38 -14.64 0.17
N ALA A 188 -1.82 -15.18 -0.97
CA ALA A 188 -1.00 -15.34 -2.16
C ALA A 188 -0.46 -14.00 -2.68
N ALA A 189 -1.30 -12.96 -2.72
CA ALA A 189 -0.91 -11.62 -3.12
C ALA A 189 0.13 -11.00 -2.16
N ARG A 190 -0.06 -11.17 -0.84
CA ARG A 190 0.89 -10.69 0.17
C ARG A 190 2.23 -11.43 0.10
N THR A 191 2.22 -12.74 -0.07
CA THR A 191 3.45 -13.54 -0.24
C THR A 191 4.24 -13.03 -1.45
N ARG A 192 3.58 -12.93 -2.61
CA ARG A 192 4.21 -12.43 -3.82
C ARG A 192 4.73 -10.99 -3.64
N PHE A 193 3.95 -10.13 -3.01
CA PHE A 193 4.38 -8.77 -2.72
C PHE A 193 5.64 -8.74 -1.84
N ALA A 194 5.72 -9.59 -0.82
CA ALA A 194 6.89 -9.69 0.06
C ALA A 194 8.16 -10.22 -0.63
N GLU A 195 7.99 -11.06 -1.66
CA GLU A 195 9.06 -11.61 -2.49
C GLU A 195 9.54 -10.61 -3.56
N ASP A 196 8.60 -9.96 -4.25
CA ASP A 196 8.90 -9.10 -5.41
C ASP A 196 9.30 -7.67 -4.99
N PHE A 197 8.63 -7.08 -4.00
CA PHE A 197 8.85 -5.69 -3.57
C PHE A 197 10.32 -5.33 -3.25
N PRO A 198 11.09 -6.13 -2.48
CA PRO A 198 12.51 -5.86 -2.24
C PRO A 198 13.34 -5.78 -3.53
N LEU A 199 13.02 -6.59 -4.54
CA LEU A 199 13.72 -6.56 -5.83
C LEU A 199 13.32 -5.32 -6.64
N LEU A 200 12.03 -4.97 -6.61
CA LEU A 200 11.52 -3.79 -7.30
C LEU A 200 12.04 -2.48 -6.69
N LEU A 201 12.25 -2.44 -5.37
CA LEU A 201 12.86 -1.28 -4.70
C LEU A 201 14.27 -0.97 -5.21
N LEU A 202 15.01 -1.98 -5.68
CA LEU A 202 16.34 -1.77 -6.26
C LEU A 202 16.28 -1.13 -7.66
N ASP A 203 15.12 -1.12 -8.32
CA ASP A 203 14.95 -0.68 -9.71
C ASP A 203 13.68 0.15 -9.91
N SER A 204 12.60 -0.46 -10.40
CA SER A 204 11.37 0.23 -10.84
C SER A 204 10.66 1.02 -9.72
N HIS A 205 10.89 0.66 -8.46
CA HIS A 205 10.37 1.34 -7.27
C HIS A 205 11.45 2.08 -6.46
N ARG A 206 12.66 2.24 -7.02
CA ARG A 206 13.77 2.96 -6.39
C ARG A 206 13.37 4.34 -5.89
N GLN A 207 12.55 5.05 -6.66
CA GLN A 207 12.18 6.42 -6.37
C GLN A 207 10.86 6.56 -5.58
N LEU A 208 10.36 5.49 -4.96
CA LEU A 208 9.26 5.62 -4.01
C LEU A 208 9.65 6.55 -2.86
N ALA A 209 8.69 7.32 -2.36
CA ALA A 209 8.89 8.13 -1.18
C ALA A 209 9.35 7.25 -0.01
N VAL A 210 10.45 7.64 0.64
CA VAL A 210 11.07 6.84 1.71
C VAL A 210 10.07 6.55 2.83
N ASP A 211 9.24 7.52 3.17
CA ASP A 211 8.19 7.38 4.18
C ASP A 211 7.15 6.33 3.82
N LEU A 212 6.77 6.25 2.54
CA LEU A 212 5.86 5.21 2.06
C LEU A 212 6.52 3.83 2.17
N VAL A 213 7.81 3.72 1.80
CA VAL A 213 8.55 2.47 1.94
C VAL A 213 8.59 2.04 3.41
N LEU A 214 8.93 2.95 4.32
CA LEU A 214 8.92 2.68 5.77
C LEU A 214 7.56 2.16 6.25
N THR A 215 6.47 2.79 5.84
CA THR A 215 5.13 2.34 6.19
C THR A 215 4.77 0.99 5.57
N ILE A 216 5.21 0.68 4.34
CA ILE A 216 5.02 -0.66 3.75
C ILE A 216 5.76 -1.72 4.58
N LEU A 217 7.01 -1.43 4.96
CA LEU A 217 7.88 -2.34 5.72
C LEU A 217 7.26 -2.76 7.06
N ASP A 218 6.50 -1.88 7.72
CA ASP A 218 5.82 -2.18 8.99
C ASP A 218 4.76 -3.31 8.86
N SER A 219 4.33 -3.65 7.64
CA SER A 219 3.28 -4.66 7.39
C SER A 219 3.74 -5.87 6.56
N ILE A 220 4.99 -5.86 6.10
CA ILE A 220 5.50 -6.87 5.17
C ILE A 220 6.16 -8.03 5.93
N GLU A 221 5.78 -9.25 5.59
CA GLU A 221 6.38 -10.45 6.18
C GLU A 221 7.56 -10.89 5.33
N THR A 222 8.76 -10.50 5.73
CA THR A 222 9.98 -10.87 5.01
C THR A 222 10.44 -12.30 5.35
N ARG A 223 10.96 -13.02 4.35
CA ARG A 223 11.58 -14.36 4.52
C ARG A 223 12.84 -14.52 3.68
N VAL A 224 13.71 -13.50 3.71
CA VAL A 224 15.00 -13.60 3.02
C VAL A 224 15.98 -14.33 3.93
N GLU A 225 16.47 -15.47 3.46
CA GLU A 225 17.55 -16.20 4.11
C GLU A 225 18.87 -15.43 4.01
N TYR A 226 19.67 -15.52 5.07
CA TYR A 226 21.03 -15.03 5.11
C TYR A 226 21.96 -16.13 5.61
N TYR A 227 23.22 -16.06 5.23
CA TYR A 227 24.19 -17.15 5.40
C TYR A 227 25.28 -16.78 6.41
N GLU A 228 26.05 -17.76 6.86
CA GLU A 228 27.22 -17.52 7.74
C GLU A 228 28.22 -16.53 7.11
N ARG A 229 28.44 -16.62 5.79
CA ARG A 229 29.26 -15.63 5.05
C ARG A 229 28.75 -14.20 5.17
N ASP A 230 27.43 -14.00 5.26
CA ASP A 230 26.85 -12.66 5.39
C ASP A 230 27.15 -12.07 6.77
N GLN A 231 27.19 -12.93 7.80
CA GLN A 231 27.62 -12.53 9.15
C GLN A 231 29.11 -12.16 9.15
N GLY A 232 29.97 -12.95 8.48
CA GLY A 232 31.38 -12.63 8.32
C GLY A 232 31.59 -11.29 7.61
N ASP A 233 30.85 -11.03 6.52
CA ASP A 233 30.88 -9.78 5.78
C ASP A 233 30.44 -8.58 6.64
N LEU A 234 29.37 -8.75 7.40
CA LEU A 234 28.92 -7.75 8.37
C LEU A 234 30.03 -7.43 9.38
N GLN A 235 30.65 -8.45 9.98
CA GLN A 235 31.74 -8.22 10.95
C GLN A 235 32.91 -7.46 10.33
N ARG A 236 33.34 -7.82 9.11
CA ARG A 236 34.39 -7.08 8.38
C ARG A 236 34.02 -5.62 8.13
N TYR A 237 32.74 -5.33 7.90
CA TYR A 237 32.27 -3.96 7.69
C TYR A 237 32.22 -3.14 8.98
N LEU A 238 31.75 -3.74 10.07
CA LEU A 238 31.69 -3.13 11.39
C LEU A 238 33.10 -2.87 11.96
N SER A 239 34.05 -3.78 11.74
CA SER A 239 35.46 -3.63 12.13
C SER A 239 36.27 -2.68 11.24
N ARG A 240 35.65 -2.11 10.19
CA ARG A 240 36.27 -1.20 9.20
C ARG A 240 37.34 -1.85 8.32
N SER A 241 37.37 -3.18 8.22
CA SER A 241 38.27 -3.91 7.33
C SER A 241 37.83 -3.92 5.85
N THR A 242 36.62 -3.43 5.54
CA THR A 242 36.10 -3.34 4.16
C THR A 242 35.12 -2.17 4.00
N THR A 243 34.80 -1.82 2.75
CA THR A 243 33.79 -0.80 2.41
C THR A 243 32.39 -1.40 2.30
N PHE A 244 31.37 -0.54 2.32
CA PHE A 244 29.97 -0.97 2.17
C PHE A 244 29.75 -1.71 0.84
N GLU A 245 30.35 -1.22 -0.24
CA GLU A 245 30.15 -1.74 -1.59
C GLU A 245 30.57 -3.21 -1.72
N ASN A 246 31.61 -3.63 -0.97
CA ASN A 246 32.07 -5.02 -0.94
C ASN A 246 31.14 -5.97 -0.16
N VAL A 247 30.24 -5.44 0.67
CA VAL A 247 29.37 -6.22 1.56
C VAL A 247 27.89 -5.87 1.39
N ALA A 248 27.55 -5.04 0.42
CA ALA A 248 26.20 -4.51 0.23
C ALA A 248 25.15 -5.63 0.08
N PRO A 249 25.40 -6.73 -0.67
CA PRO A 249 24.45 -7.84 -0.75
C PRO A 249 24.21 -8.55 0.59
N ALA A 250 25.25 -8.69 1.43
CA ALA A 250 25.13 -9.31 2.75
C ALA A 250 24.29 -8.44 3.69
N ILE A 251 24.62 -7.15 3.78
CA ILE A 251 23.86 -6.18 4.59
C ILE A 251 22.39 -6.12 4.11
N TRP A 252 22.16 -6.12 2.81
CA TRP A 252 20.81 -6.11 2.24
C TRP A 252 20.00 -7.34 2.66
N ARG A 253 20.57 -8.55 2.54
CA ARG A 253 19.90 -9.80 2.95
C ARG A 253 19.57 -9.80 4.45
N MET A 254 20.50 -9.36 5.28
CA MET A 254 20.31 -9.31 6.74
C MET A 254 19.28 -8.25 7.14
N LEU A 255 19.28 -7.08 6.50
CA LEU A 255 18.25 -6.05 6.74
C LEU A 255 16.86 -6.57 6.43
N TRP A 256 16.69 -7.19 5.26
CA TRP A 256 15.39 -7.70 4.85
C TRP A 256 14.97 -8.93 5.66
N GLY A 257 15.87 -9.88 5.90
CA GLY A 257 15.58 -11.11 6.62
C GLY A 257 15.34 -10.92 8.12
N ARG A 258 15.97 -9.91 8.73
CA ARG A 258 16.03 -9.77 10.19
C ARG A 258 15.76 -8.34 10.68
N PHE A 259 16.60 -7.38 10.34
CA PHE A 259 16.67 -6.12 11.09
C PHE A 259 15.42 -5.23 10.99
N ILE A 260 14.72 -5.22 9.85
CA ILE A 260 13.48 -4.43 9.70
C ILE A 260 12.39 -4.85 10.71
N LYS A 261 12.48 -6.06 11.29
CA LYS A 261 11.53 -6.57 12.29
C LYS A 261 11.99 -6.37 13.74
N GLU A 262 13.20 -5.88 13.96
CA GLU A 262 13.74 -5.75 15.31
C GLU A 262 13.32 -4.46 16.00
N ARG A 263 13.21 -4.51 17.33
CA ARG A 263 12.78 -3.36 18.14
C ARG A 263 13.66 -2.12 17.91
N HIS A 264 14.96 -2.31 17.70
CA HIS A 264 15.91 -1.22 17.50
C HIS A 264 15.70 -0.46 16.18
N TRP A 265 15.12 -1.10 15.16
CA TRP A 265 14.73 -0.42 13.91
C TRP A 265 13.66 0.63 14.15
N HIS A 266 12.68 0.33 15.01
CA HIS A 266 11.58 1.25 15.30
C HIS A 266 11.95 2.36 16.28
N SER A 267 13.00 2.20 17.10
CA SER A 267 13.48 3.22 18.05
C SER A 267 14.56 4.15 17.48
N ALA A 268 15.06 3.89 16.27
CA ALA A 268 16.10 4.69 15.66
C ALA A 268 15.59 6.07 15.21
N ASP A 269 16.49 7.04 15.11
CA ASP A 269 16.17 8.35 14.56
C ASP A 269 15.81 8.26 13.07
N ASP A 270 14.94 9.17 12.64
CA ASP A 270 14.36 9.17 11.29
C ASP A 270 15.44 9.24 10.20
N CYS A 271 16.50 10.03 10.42
CA CYS A 271 17.61 10.16 9.48
C CYS A 271 18.32 8.83 9.21
N ARG A 272 18.56 8.00 10.24
CA ARG A 272 19.23 6.70 10.09
C ARG A 272 18.37 5.70 9.32
N ARG A 273 17.08 5.62 9.64
CA ARG A 273 16.13 4.75 8.94
C ARG A 273 16.03 5.15 7.47
N ARG A 274 15.89 6.44 7.19
CA ARG A 274 15.87 6.97 5.81
C ARG A 274 17.15 6.66 5.06
N LEU A 275 18.32 6.85 5.66
CA LEU A 275 19.60 6.52 5.03
C LEU A 275 19.67 5.05 4.62
N VAL A 276 19.21 4.14 5.47
CA VAL A 276 19.23 2.70 5.18
C VAL A 276 18.25 2.34 4.08
N VAL A 277 17.04 2.89 4.10
CA VAL A 277 16.07 2.71 3.01
C VAL A 277 16.66 3.22 1.70
N MET A 278 17.15 4.46 1.67
CA MET A 278 17.67 5.06 0.45
C MET A 278 18.90 4.32 -0.08
N LYS A 279 19.90 4.09 0.78
CA LYS A 279 21.19 3.57 0.36
C LYS A 279 21.16 2.07 0.14
N VAL A 280 20.52 1.32 1.03
CA VAL A 280 20.58 -0.14 1.01
C VAL A 280 19.39 -0.73 0.27
N LEU A 281 18.16 -0.35 0.63
CA LEU A 281 16.95 -0.98 0.07
C LEU A 281 16.60 -0.45 -1.32
N GLN A 282 16.80 0.85 -1.56
CA GLN A 282 16.53 1.52 -2.84
C GLN A 282 17.77 1.61 -3.73
N ASN A 283 18.96 1.32 -3.20
CA ASN A 283 20.23 1.41 -3.93
C ASN A 283 20.47 2.79 -4.58
N HIS A 284 20.15 3.87 -3.85
CA HIS A 284 20.51 5.21 -4.30
C HIS A 284 22.03 5.44 -4.29
N PRO A 285 22.56 6.25 -5.23
CA PRO A 285 23.91 6.80 -5.15
C PRO A 285 24.13 7.57 -3.85
N TRP A 286 25.38 7.62 -3.38
CA TRP A 286 25.70 8.29 -2.11
C TRP A 286 25.35 9.78 -2.15
N GLU A 287 25.53 10.41 -3.30
CA GLU A 287 25.23 11.82 -3.56
C GLU A 287 23.76 12.13 -3.27
N ILE A 288 22.85 11.30 -3.78
CA ILE A 288 21.40 11.44 -3.55
C ILE A 288 21.06 11.27 -2.06
N CYS A 289 21.71 10.30 -1.38
CA CYS A 289 21.50 10.10 0.05
C CYS A 289 22.01 11.28 0.90
N ILE A 290 23.16 11.85 0.52
CA ILE A 290 23.78 12.98 1.22
C ILE A 290 22.89 14.22 1.09
N ASP A 291 22.52 14.56 -0.14
CA ASP A 291 21.70 15.73 -0.43
C ASP A 291 20.30 15.59 0.19
N GLY A 292 19.65 14.44 0.02
CA GLY A 292 18.30 14.18 0.51
C GLY A 292 18.17 14.15 2.04
N LEU A 293 19.29 13.98 2.77
CA LEU A 293 19.32 13.93 4.23
C LEU A 293 20.08 15.10 4.86
N GLY A 294 20.56 16.06 4.07
CA GLY A 294 21.31 17.21 4.57
C GLY A 294 22.63 16.83 5.25
N LEU A 295 23.29 15.75 4.80
CA LEU A 295 24.58 15.31 5.34
C LEU A 295 25.72 16.17 4.78
N THR A 296 26.79 16.35 5.55
CA THR A 296 27.94 17.18 5.18
C THR A 296 28.89 16.50 4.18
N GLY A 297 28.69 15.21 3.90
CA GLY A 297 29.45 14.48 2.87
C GLY A 297 29.56 12.97 3.12
N ILE A 298 30.26 12.29 2.21
CA ILE A 298 30.33 10.81 2.17
C ILE A 298 30.94 10.18 3.42
N LYS A 299 31.88 10.87 4.09
CA LYS A 299 32.47 10.40 5.36
C LYS A 299 31.42 10.30 6.46
N GLN A 300 30.56 11.32 6.60
CA GLN A 300 29.47 11.31 7.57
C GLN A 300 28.45 10.24 7.22
N ALA A 301 28.01 10.17 5.96
CA ALA A 301 27.03 9.18 5.51
C ALA A 301 27.49 7.73 5.77
N ARG A 302 28.75 7.40 5.43
CA ARG A 302 29.33 6.07 5.70
C ARG A 302 29.49 5.77 7.18
N SER A 303 29.79 6.78 7.99
CA SER A 303 29.88 6.61 9.45
C SER A 303 28.50 6.35 10.04
N LEU A 304 27.49 7.13 9.64
CA LEU A 304 26.12 7.02 10.08
C LEU A 304 25.54 5.66 9.72
N LEU A 305 25.67 5.21 8.47
CA LEU A 305 25.19 3.89 8.04
C LEU A 305 25.80 2.76 8.88
N ARG A 306 27.11 2.82 9.14
CA ARG A 306 27.79 1.80 9.95
C ARG A 306 27.29 1.79 11.40
N GLN A 307 27.10 2.97 12.00
CA GLN A 307 26.57 3.10 13.36
C GLN A 307 25.15 2.52 13.46
N SER A 308 24.28 2.86 12.50
CA SER A 308 22.92 2.30 12.44
C SER A 308 22.94 0.77 12.38
N ILE A 309 23.75 0.21 11.47
CA ILE A 309 23.83 -1.24 11.31
C ILE A 309 24.41 -1.89 12.57
N ALA A 310 25.43 -1.29 13.20
CA ALA A 310 26.01 -1.82 14.44
C ALA A 310 24.95 -1.91 15.55
N GLU A 311 24.17 -0.85 15.76
CA GLU A 311 23.12 -0.80 16.79
C GLU A 311 22.00 -1.81 16.55
N TRP A 312 21.62 -2.05 15.29
CA TRP A 312 20.55 -3.01 14.96
C TRP A 312 21.03 -4.47 14.85
N THR A 313 22.31 -4.72 15.12
CA THR A 313 22.87 -6.08 15.13
C THR A 313 23.14 -6.61 16.53
N GLN A 314 23.06 -5.74 17.54
CA GLN A 314 23.22 -6.03 18.97
C GLN A 314 21.87 -6.36 19.62
#